data_AF-A0A2D7K0B6-F1
#
_entry.id   AF-A0A2D7K0B6-F1
#
_cell.length_a   1.000
_cell.length_b   1.000
_cell.length_c   1.000
_cell.angle_alpha   90.00
_cell.angle_beta   90.00
_cell.angle_gamma   90.00
#
_symmetry.space_group_name_H-M   'P 1'
#
loop_
_entity.id
_entity.type
_entity.pdbx_description
1 polymer ?
#
loop_
_entity_poly.entity_id
_entity_poly.type
_entity_poly.pdbx_seq_one_letter_code
_entity_poly.pdbx_strand_id
1 'polypeptide(L)'
;YFESKEAFGIVLIKSYSNYFNKCLDTSFSKEDLTPIEQLQDFILIARANMKKYNFSRGCLVGNLGQEMAVLPDSFRKIIIGVFNHWQSQTASCLRRSQQTGEIALDLDCDALAAAFWIGWEGAVLRAKLERSADPIDLFVFHYFQSIGISEVNKIFK
;
A
#
# COMPACT_ATOMS: atom_id res chain seq x y z
N TYR A 1 9.22 -9.25 28.37
CA TYR A 1 8.34 -9.31 27.18
C TYR A 1 9.08 -9.85 25.94
N PHE A 2 10.32 -9.44 25.64
CA PHE A 2 11.07 -9.97 24.49
C PHE A 2 12.53 -10.30 24.86
N GLU A 3 13.09 -11.30 24.19
CA GLU A 3 14.42 -11.85 24.49
C GLU A 3 15.57 -11.04 23.85
N SER A 4 15.28 -10.23 22.83
CA SER A 4 16.27 -9.34 22.18
C SER A 4 15.59 -8.19 21.42
N LYS A 5 16.38 -7.21 20.97
CA LYS A 5 15.91 -6.13 20.09
C LYS A 5 15.44 -6.66 18.73
N GLU A 6 16.07 -7.73 18.25
CA GLU A 6 15.66 -8.44 17.04
C GLU A 6 14.29 -9.11 17.24
N ALA A 7 14.11 -9.84 18.35
CA ALA A 7 12.83 -10.47 18.69
C ALA A 7 11.70 -9.44 18.82
N PHE A 8 11.98 -8.30 19.45
CA PHE A 8 11.05 -7.18 19.51
C PHE A 8 10.71 -6.63 18.12
N GLY A 9 11.70 -6.40 17.26
CA GLY A 9 11.47 -5.87 15.91
C GLY A 9 10.66 -6.82 15.03
N ILE A 10 10.85 -8.14 15.16
CA ILE A 10 10.02 -9.14 14.47
C ILE A 10 8.55 -9.01 14.90
N VAL A 11 8.28 -8.90 16.20
CA VAL A 11 6.92 -8.72 16.71
C VAL A 11 6.33 -7.38 16.25
N LEU A 12 7.15 -6.32 16.21
CA LEU A 12 6.74 -5.01 15.72
C LEU A 12 6.33 -5.04 14.24
N ILE A 13 7.12 -5.67 13.37
CA ILE A 13 6.78 -5.83 11.93
C ILE A 13 5.47 -6.62 11.78
N LYS A 14 5.31 -7.73 12.49
CA LYS A 14 4.09 -8.54 12.45
C LYS A 14 2.86 -7.77 12.93
N SER A 15 3.00 -7.03 14.03
CA SER A 15 1.92 -6.19 14.57
C SER A 15 1.50 -5.11 13.57
N TYR A 16 2.47 -4.43 12.96
CA TYR A 16 2.21 -3.44 11.93
C TYR A 16 1.56 -4.05 10.68
N SER A 17 2.07 -5.19 10.20
CA SER A 17 1.47 -5.91 9.08
C SER A 17 0.02 -6.29 9.37
N ASN A 18 -0.29 -6.83 10.55
CA ASN A 18 -1.67 -7.17 10.92
C ASN A 18 -2.58 -5.94 10.96
N TYR A 19 -2.10 -4.80 11.46
CA TYR A 19 -2.85 -3.54 11.41
C TYR A 19 -3.15 -3.12 9.97
N PHE A 20 -2.14 -3.16 9.10
CA PHE A 20 -2.28 -2.70 7.72
C PHE A 20 -3.13 -3.66 6.86
N ASN A 21 -3.02 -4.98 7.10
CA ASN A 21 -3.87 -5.99 6.48
C ASN A 21 -5.34 -5.73 6.82
N LYS A 22 -5.66 -5.39 8.08
CA LYS A 22 -7.03 -5.01 8.45
C LYS A 22 -7.53 -3.77 7.72
N CYS A 23 -6.66 -2.80 7.42
CA CYS A 23 -7.06 -1.64 6.61
C CYS A 23 -7.41 -2.06 5.17
N LEU A 24 -6.58 -2.90 4.54
CA LEU A 24 -6.87 -3.46 3.23
C LEU A 24 -8.16 -4.29 3.24
N ASP A 25 -8.29 -5.21 4.19
CA ASP A 25 -9.48 -6.07 4.35
C ASP A 25 -10.75 -5.23 4.49
N THR A 26 -10.71 -4.19 5.35
CA THR A 26 -11.85 -3.29 5.59
C THR A 26 -12.28 -2.55 4.32
N SER A 27 -11.32 -2.09 3.51
CA SER A 27 -11.64 -1.41 2.25
C SER A 27 -12.13 -2.40 1.18
N PHE A 28 -11.48 -3.56 1.07
CA PHE A 28 -11.78 -4.55 0.02
C PHE A 28 -13.05 -5.37 0.30
N SER A 29 -13.58 -5.33 1.53
CA SER A 29 -14.85 -5.97 1.90
C SER A 29 -16.08 -5.07 1.75
N LYS A 30 -15.95 -3.82 1.29
CA LYS A 30 -17.08 -2.89 1.11
C LYS A 30 -17.90 -3.24 -0.12
N GLU A 31 -18.96 -4.01 0.06
CA GLU A 31 -19.82 -4.50 -1.04
C GLU A 31 -20.59 -3.40 -1.77
N ASP A 32 -20.71 -2.22 -1.17
CA ASP A 32 -21.32 -1.02 -1.77
C ASP A 32 -20.38 -0.28 -2.74
N LEU A 33 -19.12 -0.68 -2.83
CA LEU A 33 -18.10 -0.08 -3.69
C LEU A 33 -17.67 -1.03 -4.80
N THR A 34 -17.36 -0.50 -5.98
CA THR A 34 -16.67 -1.27 -7.01
C THR A 34 -15.25 -1.63 -6.54
N PRO A 35 -14.65 -2.72 -7.06
CA PRO A 35 -13.24 -3.04 -6.80
C PRO A 35 -12.26 -1.87 -6.92
N ILE A 36 -12.40 -1.01 -7.94
CA ILE A 36 -11.53 0.18 -8.05
C ILE A 36 -11.82 1.19 -6.93
N GLU A 37 -13.09 1.46 -6.62
CA GLU A 37 -13.47 2.33 -5.50
C GLU A 37 -12.95 1.80 -4.15
N GLN A 38 -12.92 0.48 -3.95
CA GLN A 38 -12.32 -0.14 -2.76
C GLN A 38 -10.81 0.12 -2.66
N LEU A 39 -10.08 0.09 -3.78
CA LEU A 39 -8.65 0.47 -3.80
C LEU A 39 -8.45 1.96 -3.51
N GLN A 40 -9.32 2.81 -4.05
CA GLN A 40 -9.31 4.25 -3.76
C GLN A 40 -9.61 4.55 -2.29
N ASP A 41 -10.56 3.84 -1.68
CA ASP A 41 -10.89 3.95 -0.26
C ASP A 41 -9.69 3.61 0.64
N PHE A 42 -8.98 2.52 0.34
CA PHE A 42 -7.74 2.18 1.04
C PHE A 42 -6.71 3.31 0.96
N ILE A 43 -6.49 3.86 -0.23
CA ILE A 43 -5.56 4.97 -0.48
C ILE A 43 -5.95 6.20 0.35
N LEU A 44 -7.24 6.54 0.37
CA LEU A 44 -7.78 7.66 1.14
C LEU A 44 -7.58 7.48 2.64
N ILE A 45 -7.85 6.28 3.17
CA ILE A 45 -7.63 5.95 4.58
C ILE A 45 -6.14 6.09 4.94
N ALA A 46 -5.25 5.54 4.11
CA ALA A 46 -3.82 5.61 4.35
C ALA A 46 -3.29 7.05 4.29
N ARG A 47 -3.72 7.84 3.29
CA ARG A 47 -3.40 9.27 3.16
C ARG A 47 -3.91 10.07 4.36
N ALA A 48 -5.14 9.84 4.81
CA ALA A 48 -5.72 10.50 5.98
C ALA A 48 -4.94 10.16 7.27
N ASN A 49 -4.51 8.91 7.42
CA ASN A 49 -3.67 8.49 8.54
C ASN A 49 -2.30 9.19 8.55
N MET A 50 -1.68 9.42 7.39
CA MET A 50 -0.47 10.23 7.31
C MET A 50 -0.74 11.70 7.63
N LYS A 51 -1.81 12.28 7.06
CA LYS A 51 -2.22 13.68 7.29
C LYS A 51 -2.49 13.96 8.78
N LYS A 52 -3.10 13.02 9.51
CA LYS A 52 -3.34 13.10 10.96
C LYS A 52 -2.08 13.44 11.76
N TYR A 53 -0.91 13.04 11.27
CA TYR A 53 0.38 13.31 11.90
C TYR A 53 1.23 14.31 11.07
N ASN A 54 0.60 15.20 10.31
CA ASN A 54 1.25 16.18 9.43
C ASN A 54 2.29 15.52 8.51
N PHE A 55 1.97 14.32 8.00
CA PHE A 55 2.85 13.51 7.15
C PHE A 55 4.21 13.17 7.79
N SER A 56 4.40 13.35 9.10
CA SER A 56 5.67 13.04 9.79
C SER A 56 5.90 11.53 9.99
N ARG A 57 4.89 10.70 9.73
CA ARG A 57 4.94 9.24 9.82
C ARG A 57 4.70 8.63 8.44
N GLY A 58 5.42 7.57 8.11
CA GLY A 58 5.26 6.79 6.88
C GLY A 58 5.05 5.31 7.14
N CYS A 59 5.38 4.47 6.17
CA CYS A 59 5.30 3.02 6.30
C CYS A 59 6.44 2.47 7.17
N LEU A 60 6.11 1.65 8.18
CA LEU A 60 7.14 0.97 8.98
C LEU A 60 7.94 -0.02 8.11
N VAL A 61 7.23 -0.81 7.30
CA VAL A 61 7.83 -1.83 6.42
C VAL A 61 8.71 -1.16 5.37
N GLY A 62 8.26 -0.05 4.78
CA GLY A 62 9.05 0.77 3.86
C GLY A 62 10.33 1.33 4.51
N ASN A 63 10.24 1.92 5.70
CA ASN A 63 11.41 2.45 6.40
C ASN A 63 12.44 1.34 6.71
N LEU A 64 11.99 0.22 7.28
CA LEU A 64 12.88 -0.90 7.58
C LEU A 64 13.46 -1.54 6.31
N GLY A 65 12.69 -1.59 5.23
CA GLY A 65 13.16 -2.05 3.92
C GLY A 65 14.32 -1.22 3.36
N GLN A 66 14.32 0.10 3.59
CA GLN A 66 15.41 1.00 3.19
C GLN A 66 16.66 0.85 4.07
N GLU A 67 16.51 0.38 5.31
CA GLU A 67 17.60 0.21 6.29
C GLU A 67 18.20 -1.21 6.31
N MET A 68 17.88 -2.05 5.32
CA MET A 68 18.31 -3.46 5.30
C MET A 68 19.83 -3.69 5.32
N ALA A 69 20.65 -2.67 5.01
CA ALA A 69 22.10 -2.76 5.11
C ALA A 69 22.62 -2.92 6.56
N VAL A 70 21.82 -2.49 7.55
CA VAL A 70 22.19 -2.50 8.98
C VAL A 70 21.27 -3.36 9.84
N LEU A 71 20.26 -3.99 9.23
CA LEU A 71 19.30 -4.85 9.91
C LEU A 71 19.65 -6.33 9.76
N PRO A 72 19.27 -7.19 10.73
CA PRO A 72 19.45 -8.63 10.61
C PRO A 72 18.72 -9.22 9.40
N ASP A 73 19.30 -10.24 8.76
CA ASP A 73 18.70 -10.90 7.59
C ASP A 73 17.35 -11.57 7.88
N SER A 74 17.05 -11.88 9.15
CA SER A 74 15.74 -12.39 9.58
C SER A 74 14.60 -11.42 9.20
N PHE A 75 14.87 -10.10 9.17
CA PHE A 75 13.86 -9.09 8.84
C PHE A 75 13.55 -9.10 7.34
N ARG A 76 14.54 -9.40 6.49
CA ARG A 76 14.37 -9.42 5.03
C ARG A 76 13.25 -10.34 4.60
N LYS A 77 13.25 -11.58 5.11
CA LYS A 77 12.22 -12.58 4.76
C LYS A 77 10.83 -12.15 5.22
N ILE A 78 10.73 -11.53 6.39
CA ILE A 78 9.46 -11.06 6.95
C ILE A 78 8.94 -9.89 6.12
N ILE A 79 9.77 -8.88 5.84
CA ILE A 79 9.40 -7.70 5.05
C ILE A 79 8.95 -8.09 3.64
N ILE A 80 9.68 -8.98 2.97
CA ILE A 80 9.28 -9.52 1.66
C ILE A 80 7.91 -10.23 1.76
N GLY A 81 7.72 -11.05 2.80
CA GLY A 81 6.45 -11.73 3.02
C GLY A 81 5.27 -10.77 3.21
N VAL A 82 5.49 -9.64 3.90
CA VAL A 82 4.46 -8.59 4.07
C VAL A 82 4.11 -7.95 2.73
N PHE A 83 5.10 -7.56 1.93
CA PHE A 83 4.84 -7.01 0.59
C PHE A 83 4.11 -8.00 -0.31
N ASN A 84 4.54 -9.26 -0.34
CA ASN A 84 3.89 -10.29 -1.15
C ASN A 84 2.41 -10.49 -0.74
N HIS A 85 2.11 -10.41 0.55
CA HIS A 85 0.75 -10.52 1.03
C HIS A 85 -0.11 -9.33 0.58
N TRP A 86 0.39 -8.11 0.73
CA TRP A 86 -0.29 -6.91 0.25
C TRP A 86 -0.50 -6.93 -1.27
N GLN A 87 0.52 -7.34 -2.03
CA GLN A 87 0.44 -7.52 -3.48
C GLN A 87 -0.63 -8.55 -3.85
N SER A 88 -0.70 -9.68 -3.16
CA SER A 88 -1.73 -10.70 -3.40
C SER A 88 -3.14 -10.16 -3.19
N GLN A 89 -3.37 -9.37 -2.14
CA GLN A 89 -4.67 -8.76 -1.89
C GLN A 89 -5.03 -7.74 -2.99
N THR A 90 -4.09 -6.87 -3.36
CA THR A 90 -4.28 -5.89 -4.43
C THR A 90 -4.55 -6.59 -5.78
N ALA A 91 -3.80 -7.64 -6.11
CA ALA A 91 -4.00 -8.41 -7.33
C ALA A 91 -5.39 -9.08 -7.36
N SER A 92 -5.88 -9.56 -6.22
CA SER A 92 -7.26 -10.07 -6.11
C SER A 92 -8.30 -8.98 -6.40
N CYS A 93 -8.08 -7.77 -5.87
CA CYS A 93 -8.91 -6.61 -6.16
C CYS A 93 -8.91 -6.27 -7.66
N LEU A 94 -7.74 -6.21 -8.29
CA LEU A 94 -7.63 -5.92 -9.73
C LEU A 94 -8.29 -6.99 -10.61
N ARG A 95 -8.18 -8.28 -10.24
CA ARG A 95 -8.90 -9.35 -10.97
C ARG A 95 -10.41 -9.23 -10.84
N ARG A 96 -10.93 -8.74 -9.70
CA ARG A 96 -12.36 -8.41 -9.58
C ARG A 96 -12.71 -7.22 -10.46
N SER A 97 -11.85 -6.21 -10.56
CA SER A 97 -12.02 -5.08 -11.51
C SER A 97 -12.08 -5.54 -12.97
N GLN A 98 -11.35 -6.60 -13.33
CA GLN A 98 -11.46 -7.22 -14.66
C GLN A 98 -12.83 -7.88 -14.86
N GLN A 99 -13.35 -8.57 -13.83
CA GLN A 99 -14.67 -9.23 -13.89
C GLN A 99 -15.83 -8.24 -13.99
N THR A 100 -15.70 -7.06 -13.38
CA THR A 100 -16.69 -5.97 -13.47
C THR A 100 -16.52 -5.10 -14.71
N GLY A 101 -15.47 -5.32 -15.51
CA GLY A 101 -15.18 -4.55 -16.72
C GLY A 101 -14.60 -3.16 -16.46
N GLU A 102 -14.14 -2.88 -15.25
CA GLU A 102 -13.53 -1.59 -14.88
C GLU A 102 -12.12 -1.41 -15.47
N ILE A 103 -11.38 -2.51 -15.65
CA ILE A 103 -10.06 -2.53 -16.28
C ILE A 103 -9.98 -3.65 -17.33
N ALA A 104 -9.03 -3.53 -18.26
CA ALA A 104 -8.89 -4.47 -19.38
C ALA A 104 -8.45 -5.88 -18.92
N LEU A 105 -8.98 -6.91 -19.59
CA LEU A 105 -8.78 -8.32 -19.25
C LEU A 105 -7.36 -8.84 -19.55
N ASP A 106 -6.61 -8.15 -20.40
CA ASP A 106 -5.24 -8.50 -20.81
C ASP A 106 -4.17 -7.92 -19.88
N LEU A 107 -4.57 -7.09 -18.90
CA LEU A 107 -3.67 -6.56 -17.88
C LEU A 107 -3.19 -7.66 -16.93
N ASP A 108 -1.88 -7.70 -16.70
CA ASP A 108 -1.26 -8.56 -15.69
C ASP A 108 -1.50 -7.98 -14.28
N CYS A 109 -2.52 -8.49 -13.60
CA CYS A 109 -2.90 -8.05 -12.27
C CYS A 109 -1.82 -8.26 -11.21
N ASP A 110 -0.98 -9.30 -11.33
CA ASP A 110 0.09 -9.55 -10.36
C ASP A 110 1.23 -8.54 -10.56
N ALA A 111 1.63 -8.30 -11.81
CA ALA A 111 2.63 -7.29 -12.14
C ALA A 111 2.16 -5.88 -11.76
N LEU A 112 0.89 -5.54 -12.00
CA LEU A 112 0.31 -4.26 -11.62
C LEU A 112 0.23 -4.09 -10.10
N ALA A 113 -0.15 -5.13 -9.36
CA ALA A 113 -0.12 -5.09 -7.90
C ALA A 113 1.29 -4.89 -7.35
N ALA A 114 2.30 -5.57 -7.92
CA ALA A 114 3.69 -5.35 -7.56
C ALA A 114 4.13 -3.90 -7.86
N ALA A 115 3.84 -3.40 -9.05
CA ALA A 115 4.13 -2.02 -9.45
C ALA A 115 3.44 -1.00 -8.53
N PHE A 116 2.19 -1.28 -8.12
CA PHE A 116 1.47 -0.45 -7.16
C PHE A 116 2.25 -0.28 -5.86
N TRP A 117 2.63 -1.39 -5.21
CA TRP A 117 3.32 -1.32 -3.91
C TRP A 117 4.73 -0.73 -4.01
N ILE A 118 5.43 -0.96 -5.12
CA ILE A 118 6.73 -0.31 -5.39
C ILE A 118 6.56 1.21 -5.46
N GLY A 119 5.61 1.69 -6.27
CA GLY A 119 5.38 3.13 -6.43
C GLY A 119 4.76 3.77 -5.18
N TRP A 120 3.84 3.06 -4.50
CA TRP A 120 3.20 3.50 -3.28
C TRP A 120 4.20 3.76 -2.15
N GLU A 121 5.15 2.85 -1.92
CA GLU A 121 6.19 3.06 -0.91
C GLU A 121 7.10 4.24 -1.26
N GLY A 122 7.40 4.43 -2.55
CA GLY A 122 8.12 5.62 -3.02
C GLY A 122 7.34 6.92 -2.76
N ALA A 123 6.03 6.90 -3.01
CA ALA A 123 5.13 8.03 -2.77
C ALA A 123 5.00 8.34 -1.28
N VAL A 124 4.82 7.33 -0.41
CA VAL A 124 4.79 7.46 1.05
C VAL A 124 6.10 8.03 1.58
N LEU A 125 7.24 7.57 1.06
CA LEU A 125 8.56 8.08 1.41
C LEU A 125 8.66 9.58 1.08
N ARG A 126 8.29 9.98 -0.14
CA ARG A 126 8.35 11.38 -0.60
C ARG A 126 7.35 12.27 0.13
N ALA A 127 6.13 11.78 0.39
CA ALA A 127 5.13 12.49 1.18
C ALA A 127 5.64 12.77 2.61
N LYS A 128 6.33 11.80 3.22
CA LYS A 128 6.98 11.99 4.53
C LYS A 128 8.09 13.03 4.49
N LEU A 129 8.92 12.99 3.45
CA LEU A 129 10.04 13.92 3.24
C LEU A 129 9.54 15.36 3.06
N GLU A 130 8.55 15.55 2.19
CA GLU A 130 8.03 16.87 1.79
C GLU A 130 6.93 17.39 2.72
N ARG A 131 6.47 16.54 3.66
CA ARG A 131 5.32 16.82 4.54
C ARG A 131 4.06 17.21 3.77
N SER A 132 3.84 16.59 2.62
CA SER A 132 2.73 16.89 1.70
C SER A 132 2.07 15.61 1.20
N ALA A 133 0.81 15.72 0.77
CA ALA A 133 0.11 14.67 0.07
C ALA A 133 0.50 14.58 -1.41
N ASP A 134 1.14 15.62 -1.98
CA ASP A 134 1.36 15.73 -3.43
C ASP A 134 2.06 14.50 -4.05
N PRO A 135 3.07 13.88 -3.42
CA PRO A 135 3.69 12.69 -3.98
C PRO A 135 2.76 11.46 -4.05
N ILE A 136 1.85 11.32 -3.07
CA ILE A 136 0.81 10.29 -3.07
C ILE A 136 -0.19 10.59 -4.19
N ASP A 137 -0.69 11.81 -4.24
CA ASP A 137 -1.73 12.21 -5.19
C ASP A 137 -1.21 12.06 -6.64
N LEU A 138 0.06 12.42 -6.89
CA LEU A 138 0.73 12.25 -8.19
C LEU A 138 0.89 10.77 -8.57
N PHE A 139 1.40 9.94 -7.65
CA PHE A 139 1.56 8.51 -7.91
C PHE A 139 0.22 7.85 -8.23
N VAL A 140 -0.81 8.12 -7.42
CA VAL A 140 -2.13 7.52 -7.58
C VAL A 140 -2.77 7.95 -8.90
N PHE A 141 -2.65 9.22 -9.27
CA PHE A 141 -3.09 9.71 -10.58
C PHE A 141 -2.49 8.88 -11.72
N HIS A 142 -1.16 8.74 -11.76
CA HIS A 142 -0.50 8.04 -12.86
C HIS A 142 -0.71 6.52 -12.84
N TYR A 143 -0.77 5.91 -11.65
CA TYR A 143 -1.06 4.47 -11.53
C TYR A 143 -2.45 4.12 -12.07
N PHE A 144 -3.47 4.90 -11.73
CA PHE A 144 -4.81 4.65 -12.25
C PHE A 144 -4.90 4.89 -13.76
N GLN A 145 -4.23 5.90 -14.30
CA GLN A 145 -4.13 6.10 -15.74
C GLN A 145 -3.48 4.89 -16.44
N SER A 146 -2.44 4.29 -15.86
CA SER A 146 -1.76 3.14 -16.48
C SER A 146 -2.61 1.87 -16.50
N ILE A 147 -3.71 1.81 -15.74
CA ILE A 147 -4.67 0.71 -15.76
C ILE A 147 -6.02 1.10 -16.40
N GLY A 148 -6.07 2.24 -17.10
CA GLY A 148 -7.24 2.67 -17.87
C GLY A 148 -8.31 3.45 -17.08
N ILE A 149 -8.02 3.85 -15.84
CA ILE A 149 -8.94 4.60 -14.99
C ILE A 149 -8.67 6.10 -15.11
N SER A 150 -9.60 6.81 -15.77
CA SER A 150 -9.43 8.23 -16.12
C SER A 150 -9.99 9.22 -15.09
N GLU A 151 -10.95 8.81 -14.25
CA GLU A 151 -11.65 9.68 -13.28
C GLU A 151 -10.97 9.80 -11.89
N VAL A 152 -9.64 9.85 -11.83
CA VAL A 152 -8.90 9.88 -10.56
C VAL A 152 -9.02 11.22 -9.83
N ASN A 153 -9.22 12.31 -10.56
CA ASN A 153 -9.20 13.69 -10.04
C ASN A 153 -10.36 14.01 -9.07
N LYS A 154 -11.37 13.15 -8.94
CA LYS A 154 -12.46 13.30 -7.98
C LYS A 154 -12.12 12.78 -6.58
N ILE A 155 -11.07 11.95 -6.45
CA ILE A 155 -10.72 11.26 -5.19
C ILE A 155 -10.10 12.22 -4.17
N PHE A 156 -9.32 13.20 -4.63
CA PHE A 156 -8.46 14.03 -3.76
C PHE A 156 -8.90 15.48 -3.59
N LYS A 157 -10.08 15.85 -4.11
CA LYS A 157 -10.69 17.19 -3.91
C LYS A 157 -11.31 17.33 -2.52
#